data_AF-M0ZW51-F1
#
_entry.id   AF-M0ZW51-F1
#
_cell.length_a   1.000
_cell.length_b   1.000
_cell.length_c   1.000
_cell.angle_alpha   90.00
_cell.angle_beta   90.00
_cell.angle_gamma   90.00
#
_symmetry.space_group_name_H-M   'P 1'
#
loop_
_entity.id
_entity.type
_entity.pdbx_description
1 polymer ?
#
loop_
_entity_poly.entity_id
_entity_poly.type
_entity_poly.pdbx_seq_one_letter_code
_entity_poly.pdbx_strand_id
1 'polypeptide(L)'
;MAPRVDEKYREEINKARIELENLVKSKEFSAPDFLRLAYASQFTIANSHHDDNAGNTTSTDDATKKKTQSPNNNSLKTIAKIKANHPIITYPDLYQLAGIVAVKELGGLDIEFVPGRTESLISPDESCLPDVKQIPAELRDVFRKVEISDPKHIVALYGGLKLHKEDFFEDYEEAHKKLADLGLPYSAFIKSTLEKSASQVKKVLGAQKAVGVGVAVAAAVVILSFFYVINRRTAKHSPHQFQ
;
A
#
# COMPACT_ATOMS: atom_id res chain seq x y z
N MET A 1 0.14 31.94 -5.11
CA MET A 1 -0.47 32.25 -6.41
C MET A 1 -0.05 31.14 -7.36
N ALA A 2 -0.98 30.41 -7.97
CA ALA A 2 -0.61 29.33 -8.90
C ALA A 2 0.19 29.93 -10.08
N PRO A 3 1.23 29.25 -10.59
CA PRO A 3 1.94 29.70 -11.78
C PRO A 3 0.94 29.85 -12.92
N ARG A 4 0.96 31.00 -13.61
CA ARG A 4 0.10 31.19 -14.77
C ARG A 4 0.73 30.48 -15.97
N VAL A 5 0.33 29.24 -16.19
CA VAL A 5 0.69 28.50 -17.41
C VAL A 5 -0.14 28.99 -18.59
N ASP A 6 0.40 28.87 -19.81
CA ASP A 6 -0.33 29.20 -21.02
C ASP A 6 -1.38 28.13 -21.36
N GLU A 7 -2.32 28.47 -22.25
CA GLU A 7 -3.42 27.56 -22.62
C GLU A 7 -2.91 26.29 -23.30
N LYS A 8 -1.85 26.41 -24.11
CA LYS A 8 -1.24 25.27 -24.81
C LYS A 8 -0.71 24.23 -23.81
N TYR A 9 -0.09 24.69 -22.72
CA TYR A 9 0.40 23.83 -21.65
C TYR A 9 -0.77 23.13 -20.94
N ARG A 10 -1.87 23.83 -20.68
CA ARG A 10 -3.08 23.24 -20.05
C ARG A 10 -3.72 22.19 -20.93
N GLU A 11 -3.85 22.46 -22.22
CA GLU A 11 -4.35 21.48 -23.19
C GLU A 11 -3.47 20.23 -23.23
N GLU A 12 -2.17 20.41 -23.20
CA GLU A 12 -1.23 19.29 -23.21
C GLU A 12 -1.29 18.46 -21.92
N ILE A 13 -1.42 19.11 -20.75
CA ILE A 13 -1.69 18.44 -19.47
C ILE A 13 -2.95 17.58 -19.54
N ASN A 14 -4.02 18.06 -20.19
CA ASN A 14 -5.24 17.29 -20.34
C ASN A 14 -5.05 16.06 -21.23
N LYS A 15 -4.27 16.16 -22.31
CA LYS A 15 -3.92 15.01 -23.15
C LYS A 15 -3.08 13.98 -22.38
N ALA A 16 -2.05 14.44 -21.66
CA ALA A 16 -1.21 13.58 -20.84
C ALA A 16 -2.01 12.89 -19.73
N ARG A 17 -2.99 13.59 -19.12
CA ARG A 17 -3.92 13.00 -18.13
C ARG A 17 -4.68 11.83 -18.75
N ILE A 18 -5.24 12.01 -19.95
CA ILE A 18 -6.00 10.95 -20.65
C ILE A 18 -5.09 9.76 -20.96
N GLU A 19 -3.85 9.99 -21.40
CA GLU A 19 -2.88 8.92 -21.66
C GLU A 19 -2.53 8.13 -20.38
N LEU A 20 -2.26 8.84 -19.28
CA LEU A 20 -2.04 8.23 -17.96
C LEU A 20 -3.24 7.40 -17.49
N GLU A 21 -4.46 7.94 -17.62
CA GLU A 21 -5.69 7.22 -17.27
C GLU A 21 -5.84 5.95 -18.12
N ASN A 22 -5.55 6.01 -19.41
CA ASN A 22 -5.62 4.85 -20.30
C ASN A 22 -4.61 3.76 -19.91
N LEU A 23 -3.39 4.12 -19.50
CA LEU A 23 -2.38 3.17 -19.04
C LEU A 23 -2.80 2.41 -17.78
N VAL A 24 -3.48 3.09 -16.86
CA VAL A 24 -4.01 2.45 -15.65
C VAL A 24 -5.20 1.56 -15.99
N LYS A 25 -6.15 2.05 -16.81
CA LYS A 25 -7.35 1.30 -17.22
C LYS A 25 -7.01 0.05 -18.04
N SER A 26 -6.00 0.13 -18.91
CA SER A 26 -5.50 -1.01 -19.69
C SER A 26 -4.70 -2.01 -18.85
N LYS A 27 -4.41 -1.68 -17.57
CA LYS A 27 -3.53 -2.42 -16.67
C LYS A 27 -2.10 -2.56 -17.19
N GLU A 28 -1.70 -1.73 -18.15
CA GLU A 28 -0.31 -1.62 -18.58
C GLU A 28 0.56 -1.05 -17.45
N PHE A 29 -0.03 -0.22 -16.58
CA PHE A 29 0.63 0.33 -15.42
C PHE A 29 -0.25 0.31 -14.16
N SER A 30 0.36 0.09 -13.01
CA SER A 30 -0.31 -0.02 -11.71
C SER A 30 -0.59 1.36 -11.10
N ALA A 31 -1.84 1.64 -10.72
CA ALA A 31 -2.18 2.89 -10.02
C ALA A 31 -1.37 3.08 -8.73
N PRO A 32 -1.21 2.06 -7.85
CA PRO A 32 -0.32 2.17 -6.69
C PRO A 32 1.12 2.60 -7.02
N ASP A 33 1.67 2.15 -8.15
CA ASP A 33 3.03 2.52 -8.56
C ASP A 33 3.11 3.99 -9.01
N PHE A 34 2.06 4.52 -9.66
CA PHE A 34 1.99 5.94 -10.01
C PHE A 34 1.85 6.81 -8.77
N LEU A 35 1.04 6.38 -7.80
CA LEU A 35 0.93 7.06 -6.52
C LEU A 35 2.27 7.08 -5.78
N ARG A 36 2.97 5.95 -5.75
CA ARG A 36 4.30 5.82 -5.13
C ARG A 36 5.34 6.70 -5.83
N LEU A 37 5.33 6.77 -7.15
CA LEU A 37 6.22 7.63 -7.93
C LEU A 37 6.02 9.11 -7.59
N ALA A 38 4.76 9.55 -7.52
CA ALA A 38 4.43 10.92 -7.14
C ALA A 38 4.95 11.27 -5.74
N TYR A 39 4.87 10.33 -4.80
CA TYR A 39 5.42 10.52 -3.45
C TYR A 39 6.94 10.57 -3.48
N ALA A 40 7.59 9.62 -4.16
CA ALA A 40 9.05 9.57 -4.26
C ALA A 40 9.60 10.90 -4.80
N SER A 41 8.93 11.48 -5.80
CA SER A 41 9.23 12.82 -6.33
C SER A 41 9.26 13.90 -5.24
N GLN A 42 8.20 14.00 -4.42
CA GLN A 42 8.10 15.05 -3.40
C GLN A 42 9.06 14.83 -2.23
N PHE A 43 9.19 13.59 -1.76
CA PHE A 43 10.11 13.27 -0.67
C PHE A 43 11.58 13.48 -1.06
N THR A 44 11.92 13.25 -2.33
CA THR A 44 13.28 13.52 -2.83
C THR A 44 13.60 15.02 -2.81
N ILE A 45 12.66 15.85 -3.29
CA ILE A 45 12.81 17.32 -3.30
C ILE A 45 12.93 17.87 -1.87
N ALA A 46 12.08 17.40 -0.96
CA ALA A 46 12.12 17.80 0.44
C ALA A 46 13.43 17.43 1.13
N ASN A 47 14.00 16.26 0.81
CA ASN A 47 15.30 15.86 1.35
C ASN A 47 16.44 16.68 0.73
N SER A 48 16.40 17.00 -0.57
CA SER A 48 17.48 17.78 -1.21
C SER A 48 17.58 19.21 -0.68
N HIS A 49 16.46 19.86 -0.36
CA HIS A 49 16.48 21.23 0.19
C HIS A 49 16.89 21.31 1.66
N HIS A 50 16.83 20.20 2.39
CA HIS A 50 17.23 20.16 3.79
C HIS A 50 18.76 20.07 3.94
N ASP A 51 19.47 19.51 2.96
CA ASP A 51 20.93 19.46 2.94
C ASP A 51 21.56 20.84 2.69
N ASP A 52 20.88 21.72 1.95
CA ASP A 52 21.34 23.09 1.67
C ASP A 52 21.27 24.02 2.89
N ASN A 53 20.45 23.69 3.90
CA ASN A 53 20.32 24.46 5.14
C ASN A 53 21.25 23.99 6.26
N ALA A 54 22.01 22.90 6.04
CA ALA A 54 23.07 22.45 6.94
C ALA A 54 24.39 23.11 6.52
N GLY A 55 24.65 24.30 7.05
CA GLY A 55 25.90 25.02 6.78
C GLY A 55 27.14 24.16 7.05
N ASN A 56 28.00 24.02 6.05
CA ASN A 56 29.35 23.44 6.12
C ASN A 56 29.39 21.98 6.62
N THR A 57 29.60 21.05 5.70
CA THR A 57 30.74 20.11 5.75
C THR A 57 31.07 19.62 4.34
N THR A 58 32.29 19.89 3.90
CA THR A 58 32.94 19.22 2.77
C THR A 58 32.99 17.72 3.02
N SER A 59 32.44 16.91 2.11
CA SER A 59 32.81 15.50 1.89
C SER A 59 32.30 15.10 0.51
N THR A 60 33.11 15.25 -0.54
CA THR A 60 33.88 14.14 -1.16
C THR A 60 33.02 12.90 -1.43
N ASP A 61 32.74 12.68 -2.72
CA ASP A 61 32.75 11.37 -3.38
C ASP A 61 32.20 10.17 -2.58
N ASP A 62 30.88 10.12 -2.38
CA ASP A 62 30.20 8.86 -2.04
C ASP A 62 29.29 8.41 -3.19
N ALA A 63 29.95 8.07 -4.30
CA ALA A 63 29.39 7.28 -5.41
C ALA A 63 29.14 5.81 -5.02
N THR A 64 28.87 5.52 -3.75
CA THR A 64 28.77 4.16 -3.18
C THR A 64 27.62 4.00 -2.17
N LYS A 65 26.61 4.91 -2.18
CA LYS A 65 25.27 4.48 -1.75
C LYS A 65 24.76 3.46 -2.75
N LYS A 66 25.01 2.19 -2.43
CA LYS A 66 24.49 0.98 -3.05
C LYS A 66 23.06 1.28 -3.52
N LYS A 67 22.94 1.54 -4.82
CA LYS A 67 21.68 1.76 -5.52
C LYS A 67 20.94 0.44 -5.41
N THR A 68 20.27 0.21 -4.29
CA THR A 68 19.29 -0.86 -4.18
C THR A 68 18.27 -0.50 -5.25
N GLN A 69 18.38 -1.18 -6.40
CA GLN A 69 17.48 -1.03 -7.51
C GLN A 69 16.11 -1.54 -7.04
N SER A 70 15.39 -0.65 -6.36
CA SER A 70 13.97 -0.76 -6.06
C SER A 70 13.17 -0.73 -7.38
N PRO A 71 11.89 -1.14 -7.43
CA PRO A 71 11.10 -1.43 -8.64
C PRO A 71 10.95 -0.30 -9.69
N ASN A 72 11.60 0.84 -9.52
CA ASN A 72 11.42 2.08 -10.27
C ASN A 72 12.05 2.14 -11.67
N ASN A 73 12.47 1.01 -12.27
CA ASN A 73 12.84 1.05 -13.68
C ASN A 73 11.61 1.18 -14.59
N ASN A 74 10.45 0.64 -14.20
CA ASN A 74 9.29 0.60 -15.08
C ASN A 74 8.52 1.93 -15.05
N SER A 75 8.26 2.46 -13.85
CA SER A 75 7.56 3.74 -13.65
C SER A 75 8.25 4.90 -14.37
N LEU A 76 9.57 5.03 -14.21
CA LEU A 76 10.34 6.08 -14.87
C LEU A 76 10.40 5.90 -16.39
N LYS A 77 10.47 4.67 -16.90
CA LYS A 77 10.40 4.40 -18.34
C LYS A 77 9.03 4.78 -18.91
N THR A 78 7.96 4.45 -18.20
CA THR A 78 6.59 4.81 -18.61
C THR A 78 6.42 6.33 -18.65
N ILE A 79 6.83 7.06 -17.61
CA ILE A 79 6.78 8.53 -17.63
C ILE A 79 7.66 9.12 -18.74
N ALA A 80 8.83 8.55 -19.01
CA ALA A 80 9.69 9.00 -20.10
C ALA A 80 9.02 8.85 -21.48
N LYS A 81 8.22 7.79 -21.70
CA LYS A 81 7.41 7.64 -22.93
C LYS A 81 6.36 8.74 -23.03
N ILE A 82 5.62 9.01 -21.95
CA ILE A 82 4.59 10.07 -21.92
C ILE A 82 5.23 11.44 -22.14
N LYS A 83 6.39 11.71 -21.54
CA LYS A 83 7.17 12.94 -21.77
C LYS A 83 7.60 13.08 -23.23
N ALA A 84 7.93 11.99 -23.92
CA ALA A 84 8.26 12.02 -25.34
C ALA A 84 7.04 12.41 -26.21
N ASN A 85 5.84 11.96 -25.83
CA ASN A 85 4.58 12.35 -26.48
C ASN A 85 4.17 13.80 -26.14
N HIS A 86 4.54 14.28 -24.96
CA HIS A 86 4.17 15.61 -24.43
C HIS A 86 5.41 16.42 -24.00
N PRO A 87 6.28 16.83 -24.94
CA PRO A 87 7.61 17.37 -24.62
C PRO A 87 7.59 18.68 -23.83
N ILE A 88 6.52 19.47 -23.96
CA ILE A 88 6.39 20.76 -23.26
C ILE A 88 6.09 20.60 -21.76
N ILE A 89 5.55 19.48 -21.29
CA ILE A 89 5.16 19.27 -19.88
C ILE A 89 6.37 18.89 -19.06
N THR A 90 6.61 19.52 -17.92
CA THR A 90 7.76 19.20 -17.07
C THR A 90 7.66 17.83 -16.40
N TYR A 91 8.79 17.17 -16.11
CA TYR A 91 8.78 15.89 -15.38
C TYR A 91 8.09 16.00 -14.02
N PRO A 92 8.33 17.03 -13.19
CA PRO A 92 7.63 17.20 -11.92
C PRO A 92 6.11 17.30 -12.07
N ASP A 93 5.61 17.97 -13.11
CA ASP A 93 4.17 17.99 -13.38
C ASP A 93 3.66 16.60 -13.79
N LEU A 94 4.38 15.85 -14.63
CA LEU A 94 4.00 14.49 -15.00
C LEU A 94 3.94 13.55 -13.79
N TYR A 95 4.92 13.61 -12.88
CA TYR A 95 4.92 12.77 -11.67
C TYR A 95 3.70 13.06 -10.79
N GLN A 96 3.37 14.33 -10.56
CA GLN A 96 2.22 14.69 -9.73
C GLN A 96 0.88 14.43 -10.42
N LEU A 97 0.81 14.63 -11.74
CA LEU A 97 -0.37 14.30 -12.53
C LEU A 97 -0.66 12.79 -12.48
N ALA A 98 0.37 11.95 -12.59
CA ALA A 98 0.26 10.50 -12.44
C ALA A 98 -0.27 10.10 -11.06
N GLY A 99 0.18 10.76 -9.99
CA GLY A 99 -0.33 10.53 -8.63
C GLY A 99 -1.82 10.85 -8.49
N ILE A 100 -2.29 11.97 -9.07
CA ILE A 100 -3.72 12.34 -9.06
C ILE A 100 -4.56 11.34 -9.86
N VAL A 101 -4.08 10.95 -11.04
CA VAL A 101 -4.74 9.92 -11.86
C VAL A 101 -4.85 8.61 -11.06
N ALA A 102 -3.78 8.20 -10.38
CA ALA A 102 -3.79 7.01 -9.53
C ALA A 102 -4.85 7.08 -8.41
N VAL A 103 -4.96 8.22 -7.72
CA VAL A 103 -5.98 8.39 -6.66
C VAL A 103 -7.39 8.18 -7.20
N LYS A 104 -7.70 8.79 -8.35
CA LYS A 104 -9.01 8.66 -9.01
C LYS A 104 -9.30 7.21 -9.40
N GLU A 105 -8.34 6.53 -10.02
CA GLU A 105 -8.50 5.14 -10.46
C GLU A 105 -8.58 4.15 -9.28
N LEU A 106 -8.01 4.49 -8.13
CA LEU A 106 -8.17 3.75 -6.88
C LEU A 106 -9.51 4.01 -6.16
N GLY A 107 -10.44 4.74 -6.79
CA GLY A 107 -11.76 5.06 -6.24
C GLY A 107 -11.78 6.27 -5.32
N GLY A 108 -10.72 7.08 -5.32
CA GLY A 108 -10.65 8.36 -4.62
C GLY A 108 -11.40 9.49 -5.34
N LEU A 109 -11.32 10.69 -4.77
CA LEU A 109 -11.89 11.91 -5.37
C LEU A 109 -11.06 12.38 -6.59
N ASP A 110 -11.71 13.03 -7.56
CA ASP A 110 -11.00 13.71 -8.64
C ASP A 110 -10.38 15.01 -8.08
N ILE A 111 -9.05 15.00 -7.94
CA ILE A 111 -8.28 16.13 -7.40
C ILE A 111 -7.97 17.10 -8.53
N GLU A 112 -8.31 18.37 -8.34
CA GLU A 112 -7.90 19.43 -9.26
C GLU A 112 -6.37 19.52 -9.34
N PHE A 113 -5.83 19.42 -10.55
CA PHE A 113 -4.39 19.51 -10.76
C PHE A 113 -3.98 20.94 -11.07
N VAL A 114 -3.01 21.46 -10.31
CA VAL A 114 -2.37 22.74 -10.57
C VAL A 114 -1.04 22.50 -11.32
N PRO A 115 -0.93 22.88 -12.61
CA PRO A 115 0.31 22.78 -13.39
C PRO A 115 1.29 23.93 -13.10
N GLY A 116 2.51 23.80 -13.62
CA GLY A 116 3.52 24.86 -13.65
C GLY A 116 4.73 24.62 -12.75
N ARG A 117 5.01 23.37 -12.36
CA ARG A 117 6.23 23.05 -11.63
C ARG A 117 7.44 23.23 -12.53
N THR A 118 8.48 23.88 -12.01
CA THR A 118 9.74 24.09 -12.72
C THR A 118 10.41 22.76 -13.05
N GLU A 119 10.96 22.64 -14.25
CA GLU A 119 11.72 21.46 -14.66
C GLU A 119 12.91 21.25 -13.70
N SER A 120 13.14 20.00 -13.31
CA SER A 120 14.20 19.64 -12.36
C SER A 120 14.93 18.39 -12.85
N LEU A 121 16.25 18.37 -12.66
CA LEU A 121 17.08 17.20 -12.94
C LEU A 121 17.01 16.15 -11.81
N ILE A 122 16.33 16.48 -10.71
CA ILE A 122 16.18 15.59 -9.56
C ILE A 122 15.19 14.48 -9.92
N SER A 123 15.73 13.28 -10.11
CA SER A 123 14.92 12.08 -10.35
C SER A 123 14.33 11.55 -9.04
N PRO A 124 13.08 11.04 -9.03
CA PRO A 124 12.47 10.43 -7.85
C PRO A 124 13.31 9.28 -7.28
N ASP A 125 13.70 9.39 -6.01
CA ASP A 125 14.41 8.35 -5.27
C ASP A 125 13.48 7.65 -4.28
N GLU A 126 13.34 6.33 -4.42
CA GLU A 126 12.54 5.53 -3.49
C GLU A 126 13.13 5.46 -2.09
N SER A 127 14.44 5.64 -1.95
CA SER A 127 15.10 5.60 -0.64
C SER A 127 14.64 6.74 0.27
N CYS A 128 14.06 7.79 -0.31
CA CYS A 128 13.49 8.93 0.42
C CYS A 128 12.10 8.65 1.01
N LEU A 129 11.47 7.52 0.69
CA LEU A 129 10.12 7.18 1.16
C LEU A 129 10.15 6.59 2.59
N PRO A 130 9.11 6.83 3.41
CA PRO A 130 9.02 6.26 4.76
C PRO A 130 8.86 4.73 4.76
N ASP A 131 9.62 4.04 5.62
CA ASP A 131 9.63 2.59 5.74
C ASP A 131 8.87 2.06 6.98
N VAL A 132 8.43 0.80 6.93
CA VAL A 132 7.62 0.10 7.95
C VAL A 132 8.37 -0.07 9.28
N LYS A 133 9.70 -0.12 9.23
CA LYS A 133 10.53 -0.31 10.43
C LYS A 133 10.69 0.96 11.27
N GLN A 134 10.20 2.10 10.78
CA GLN A 134 10.34 3.38 11.45
C GLN A 134 9.44 3.47 12.67
N ILE A 135 9.98 4.01 13.75
CA ILE A 135 9.22 4.29 14.97
C ILE A 135 8.25 5.46 14.66
N PRO A 136 7.04 5.56 15.27
CA PRO A 136 6.08 6.62 14.93
C PRO A 136 6.61 8.06 15.00
N ALA A 137 7.63 8.33 15.82
CA ALA A 137 8.31 9.63 15.85
C ALA A 137 9.06 9.89 14.53
N GLU A 138 9.88 8.95 14.08
CA GLU A 138 10.64 9.04 12.83
C GLU A 138 9.71 9.21 11.62
N LEU A 139 8.58 8.51 11.61
CA LEU A 139 7.58 8.66 10.56
C LEU A 139 7.07 10.11 10.48
N ARG A 140 6.75 10.72 11.63
CA ARG A 140 6.32 12.12 11.68
C ARG A 140 7.43 13.05 11.20
N ASP A 141 8.68 12.77 11.56
CA ASP A 141 9.83 13.57 11.17
C ASP A 141 10.01 13.57 9.64
N VAL A 142 9.83 12.41 9.00
CA VAL A 142 9.85 12.27 7.53
C VAL A 142 8.74 13.09 6.88
N PHE A 143 7.50 13.01 7.38
CA PHE A 143 6.39 13.79 6.82
C PHE A 143 6.50 15.29 7.10
N ARG A 144 7.14 15.71 8.20
CA ARG A 144 7.40 17.14 8.46
C ARG A 144 8.32 17.76 7.42
N LYS A 145 9.21 17.00 6.79
CA LYS A 145 10.07 17.49 5.70
C LYS A 145 9.29 17.92 4.45
N VAL A 146 8.15 17.28 4.20
CA VAL A 146 7.22 17.65 3.12
C VAL A 146 6.08 18.56 3.62
N GLU A 147 6.28 19.22 4.76
CA GLU A 147 5.33 20.16 5.39
C GLU A 147 3.99 19.54 5.81
N ILE A 148 3.94 18.21 6.02
CA ILE A 148 2.74 17.50 6.47
C ILE A 148 2.90 17.12 7.93
N SER A 149 2.17 17.80 8.81
CA SER A 149 2.26 17.62 10.27
C SER A 149 1.00 17.03 10.93
N ASP A 150 -0.17 17.15 10.28
CA ASP A 150 -1.42 16.62 10.81
C ASP A 150 -1.39 15.07 10.85
N PRO A 151 -1.53 14.44 12.04
CA PRO A 151 -1.56 12.99 12.18
C PRO A 151 -2.57 12.28 11.27
N LYS A 152 -3.74 12.90 11.02
CA LYS A 152 -4.76 12.36 10.13
C LYS A 152 -4.24 12.23 8.69
N HIS A 153 -3.55 13.27 8.20
CA HIS A 153 -2.97 13.26 6.85
C HIS A 153 -1.81 12.26 6.75
N ILE A 154 -0.96 12.20 7.78
CA ILE A 154 0.16 11.24 7.83
C ILE A 154 -0.36 9.80 7.70
N VAL A 155 -1.36 9.41 8.48
CA VAL A 155 -1.92 8.04 8.43
C VAL A 155 -2.55 7.76 7.06
N ALA A 156 -3.32 8.69 6.50
CA ALA A 156 -3.96 8.51 5.19
C ALA A 156 -2.94 8.33 4.06
N LEU A 157 -1.93 9.21 3.99
CA LEU A 157 -0.89 9.16 2.96
C LEU A 157 0.02 7.94 3.14
N TYR A 158 0.33 7.58 4.39
CA TYR A 158 1.11 6.37 4.67
C TYR A 158 0.39 5.10 4.23
N GLY A 159 -0.94 5.01 4.44
CA GLY A 159 -1.75 3.92 3.91
C GLY A 159 -1.69 3.84 2.38
N GLY A 160 -1.84 4.98 1.70
CA GLY A 160 -1.71 5.07 0.24
C GLY A 160 -0.34 4.59 -0.27
N LEU A 161 0.73 4.93 0.44
CA LEU A 161 2.08 4.46 0.12
C LEU A 161 2.23 2.94 0.20
N LYS A 162 1.42 2.23 1.00
CA LYS A 162 1.53 0.77 1.16
C LYS A 162 0.72 -0.05 0.16
N LEU A 163 -0.15 0.58 -0.63
CA LEU A 163 -1.01 -0.11 -1.60
C LEU A 163 -0.27 -0.94 -2.68
N HIS A 164 1.02 -0.66 -2.92
CA HIS A 164 1.85 -1.41 -3.87
C HIS A 164 2.48 -2.69 -3.28
N LYS A 165 2.43 -2.89 -1.95
CA LYS A 165 3.06 -4.05 -1.30
C LYS A 165 2.03 -5.16 -1.14
N GLU A 166 2.37 -6.36 -1.61
CA GLU A 166 1.55 -7.55 -1.38
C GLU A 166 1.35 -7.81 0.12
N ASP A 167 2.42 -7.68 0.92
CA ASP A 167 2.40 -7.80 2.38
C ASP A 167 1.37 -6.87 3.06
N PHE A 168 1.06 -5.70 2.46
CA PHE A 168 0.05 -4.79 3.03
C PHE A 168 -1.34 -5.44 3.05
N PHE A 169 -1.70 -6.16 1.99
CA PHE A 169 -3.01 -6.81 1.91
C PHE A 169 -3.08 -8.04 2.82
N GLU A 170 -1.97 -8.75 3.03
CA GLU A 170 -1.89 -9.83 4.02
C GLU A 170 -2.08 -9.30 5.44
N ASP A 171 -1.35 -8.26 5.82
CA ASP A 171 -1.50 -7.58 7.12
C ASP A 171 -2.93 -7.03 7.31
N TYR A 172 -3.49 -6.44 6.25
CA TYR A 172 -4.85 -5.93 6.26
C TYR A 172 -5.89 -7.04 6.43
N GLU A 173 -5.73 -8.17 5.74
CA GLU A 173 -6.61 -9.33 5.86
C GLU A 173 -6.61 -9.86 7.30
N GLU A 174 -5.43 -10.04 7.90
CA GLU A 174 -5.31 -10.52 9.28
C GLU A 174 -5.99 -9.54 10.26
N ALA A 175 -5.72 -8.24 10.12
CA ALA A 175 -6.29 -7.22 10.97
C ALA A 175 -7.82 -7.13 10.81
N HIS A 176 -8.31 -7.16 9.58
CA HIS A 176 -9.74 -7.10 9.27
C HIS A 176 -10.47 -8.36 9.75
N LYS A 177 -9.83 -9.53 9.67
CA LYS A 177 -10.38 -10.78 10.21
C LYS A 177 -10.55 -10.71 11.72
N LYS A 178 -9.53 -10.23 12.45
CA LYS A 178 -9.62 -10.01 13.92
C LYS A 178 -10.77 -9.07 14.27
N LEU A 179 -10.93 -7.99 13.49
CA LEU A 179 -12.01 -7.02 13.67
C LEU A 179 -13.39 -7.64 13.41
N ALA A 180 -13.54 -8.38 12.31
CA ALA A 180 -14.79 -9.02 11.92
C ALA A 180 -15.24 -10.12 12.91
N ASP A 181 -14.29 -10.76 13.60
CA ASP A 181 -14.56 -11.80 14.58
C ASP A 181 -14.88 -11.26 16.00
N LEU A 182 -14.82 -9.94 16.20
CA LEU A 182 -15.17 -9.33 17.48
C LEU A 182 -16.64 -9.62 17.83
N GLY A 183 -16.86 -10.02 19.09
CA GLY A 183 -18.20 -10.31 19.60
C GLY A 183 -18.77 -11.68 19.22
N LEU A 184 -18.08 -12.48 18.38
CA LEU A 184 -18.51 -13.84 18.08
C LEU A 184 -18.19 -14.79 19.27
N PRO A 185 -19.19 -15.44 19.90
CA PRO A 185 -18.94 -16.39 21.00
C PRO A 185 -18.22 -17.67 20.55
N TYR A 186 -18.12 -17.89 19.23
CA TYR A 186 -17.57 -19.09 18.60
C TYR A 186 -16.05 -19.00 18.34
N SER A 187 -15.48 -17.80 18.23
CA SER A 187 -14.09 -17.58 17.80
C SER A 187 -13.08 -18.00 18.87
N ALA A 188 -13.33 -17.69 20.15
CA ALA A 188 -12.45 -18.07 21.25
C ALA A 188 -12.39 -19.60 21.47
N PHE A 189 -13.54 -20.29 21.39
CA PHE A 189 -13.60 -21.74 21.57
C PHE A 189 -12.92 -22.48 20.42
N ILE A 190 -13.23 -22.15 19.16
CA ILE A 190 -12.59 -22.75 17.99
C ILE A 190 -11.10 -22.43 17.97
N LYS A 191 -10.68 -21.18 18.22
CA LYS A 191 -9.26 -20.81 18.24
C LYS A 191 -8.50 -21.59 19.31
N SER A 192 -9.05 -21.70 20.53
CA SER A 192 -8.44 -22.50 21.59
C SER A 192 -8.38 -24.01 21.25
N THR A 193 -9.38 -24.52 20.53
CA THR A 193 -9.44 -25.94 20.13
C THR A 193 -8.50 -26.21 18.97
N LEU A 194 -8.41 -25.29 18.01
CA LEU A 194 -7.54 -25.35 16.85
C LEU A 194 -6.07 -25.23 17.27
N GLU A 195 -5.72 -24.28 18.15
CA GLU A 195 -4.37 -24.16 18.71
C GLU A 195 -3.96 -25.39 19.53
N LYS A 196 -4.87 -25.94 20.34
CA LYS A 196 -4.64 -27.19 21.08
C LYS A 196 -4.44 -28.37 20.12
N SER A 197 -5.25 -28.46 19.07
CA SER A 197 -5.17 -29.52 18.05
C SER A 197 -3.88 -29.40 17.21
N ALA A 198 -3.47 -28.19 16.82
CA ALA A 198 -2.24 -27.94 16.09
C ALA A 198 -1.00 -28.27 16.92
N SER A 199 -1.00 -27.93 18.22
CA SER A 199 0.05 -28.31 19.17
C SER A 199 0.14 -29.84 19.36
N GLN A 200 -1.01 -30.52 19.47
CA GLN A 200 -1.10 -31.98 19.54
C GLN A 200 -0.62 -32.64 18.26
N VAL A 201 -1.07 -32.18 17.08
CA VAL A 201 -0.64 -32.68 15.77
C VAL A 201 0.86 -32.48 15.58
N LYS A 202 1.41 -31.32 15.98
CA LYS A 202 2.86 -31.05 15.90
C LYS A 202 3.68 -31.95 16.85
N LYS A 203 3.16 -32.26 18.05
CA LYS A 203 3.75 -33.26 18.96
C LYS A 203 3.68 -34.68 18.40
N VAL A 204 2.56 -35.06 17.79
CA VAL A 204 2.36 -36.41 17.24
C VAL A 204 3.16 -36.61 15.95
N LEU A 205 3.22 -35.63 15.04
CA LEU A 205 4.08 -35.66 13.85
C LEU A 205 5.57 -35.61 14.20
N GLY A 206 5.93 -34.87 15.26
CA GLY A 206 7.31 -34.85 15.77
C GLY A 206 7.75 -36.18 16.39
N ALA A 207 6.80 -37.03 16.80
CA ALA A 207 7.07 -38.29 17.47
C ALA A 207 6.87 -39.54 16.60
N GLN A 208 6.23 -39.46 15.42
CA GLN A 208 6.03 -40.63 14.55
C GLN A 208 6.17 -40.32 13.05
N LYS A 209 7.06 -41.06 12.38
CA LYS A 209 7.26 -41.09 10.91
C LYS A 209 6.09 -41.72 10.11
N ALA A 210 4.86 -41.66 10.59
CA ALA A 210 3.69 -42.26 9.93
C ALA A 210 2.58 -41.21 9.75
N VAL A 211 2.63 -40.52 8.61
CA VAL A 211 1.87 -39.30 8.28
C VAL A 211 0.36 -39.53 8.07
N GLY A 212 -0.11 -40.78 7.95
CA GLY A 212 -1.47 -41.08 7.46
C GLY A 212 -2.61 -41.02 8.50
N VAL A 213 -2.37 -41.39 9.76
CA VAL A 213 -3.48 -41.63 10.71
C VAL A 213 -3.89 -40.36 11.47
N GLY A 214 -2.93 -39.47 11.79
CA GLY A 214 -3.20 -38.26 12.57
C GLY A 214 -4.07 -37.23 11.85
N VAL A 215 -3.92 -37.10 10.52
CA VAL A 215 -4.69 -36.15 9.70
C VAL A 215 -6.16 -36.58 9.58
N ALA A 216 -6.41 -37.89 9.44
CA ALA A 216 -7.76 -38.44 9.33
C ALA A 216 -8.58 -38.25 10.62
N VAL A 217 -7.96 -38.45 11.79
CA VAL A 217 -8.63 -38.27 13.09
C VAL A 217 -8.96 -36.80 13.33
N ALA A 218 -8.06 -35.88 13.01
CA ALA A 218 -8.30 -34.44 13.15
C ALA A 218 -9.46 -33.96 12.26
N ALA A 219 -9.49 -34.39 10.99
CA ALA A 219 -10.58 -34.08 10.08
C ALA A 219 -11.94 -34.63 10.58
N ALA A 220 -11.96 -35.88 11.08
CA ALA A 220 -13.18 -36.49 11.61
C ALA A 220 -13.74 -35.75 12.83
N VAL A 221 -12.88 -35.29 13.74
CA VAL A 221 -13.32 -34.53 14.93
C VAL A 221 -13.91 -33.17 14.55
N VAL A 222 -13.34 -32.47 13.56
CA VAL A 222 -13.89 -31.19 13.06
C VAL A 222 -15.25 -31.40 12.41
N ILE A 223 -15.37 -32.43 11.57
CA ILE A 223 -16.63 -32.79 10.89
C ILE A 223 -17.71 -33.14 11.93
N LEU A 224 -17.39 -34.00 12.90
CA LEU A 224 -18.33 -34.40 13.96
C LEU A 224 -18.73 -33.22 14.87
N SER A 225 -17.80 -32.31 15.16
CA SER A 225 -18.08 -31.08 15.92
C SER A 225 -19.04 -30.17 15.15
N PHE A 226 -18.89 -30.06 13.84
CA PHE A 226 -19.77 -29.29 12.98
C PHE A 226 -21.20 -29.88 12.94
N PHE A 227 -21.33 -31.21 12.80
CA PHE A 227 -22.63 -31.88 12.86
C PHE A 227 -23.30 -31.78 14.24
N TYR A 228 -22.53 -31.87 15.32
CA TYR A 228 -23.05 -31.69 16.68
C TYR A 228 -23.65 -30.29 16.89
N VAL A 229 -23.00 -29.25 16.36
CA VAL A 229 -23.49 -27.86 16.43
C VAL A 229 -24.78 -27.67 15.62
N ILE A 230 -24.89 -28.29 14.43
CA ILE A 230 -26.11 -28.25 13.62
C ILE A 230 -27.28 -28.94 14.32
N ASN A 231 -27.07 -30.15 14.85
CA ASN A 231 -28.12 -30.90 15.56
C ASN A 231 -28.57 -30.24 16.86
N ARG A 232 -27.70 -29.46 17.52
CA ARG A 232 -28.10 -28.71 18.71
C ARG A 232 -29.01 -27.51 18.38
N ARG A 233 -28.98 -26.99 17.15
CA ARG A 233 -29.88 -25.91 16.70
C ARG A 233 -31.27 -26.44 16.37
N THR A 234 -31.38 -27.61 15.75
CA THR A 234 -32.67 -28.25 15.49
C THR A 234 -33.38 -28.66 16.77
N ALA A 235 -32.63 -29.09 17.80
CA ALA A 235 -33.20 -29.41 19.11
C ALA A 235 -33.73 -28.19 19.91
N LYS A 236 -33.28 -26.96 19.62
CA LYS A 236 -33.75 -25.72 20.29
C LYS A 236 -34.93 -25.06 19.60
N HIS A 237 -35.32 -25.51 18.39
CA HIS A 237 -36.53 -25.08 17.69
C HIS A 237 -37.57 -26.21 17.71
N SER A 238 -38.06 -26.58 18.90
CA SER A 238 -39.38 -27.21 18.99
C SER A 238 -40.43 -26.11 18.84
N PRO A 239 -41.37 -26.19 17.88
CA PRO A 239 -42.42 -25.19 17.74
C PRO A 239 -43.39 -25.36 18.92
N HIS A 240 -43.41 -24.36 19.82
CA HIS A 240 -44.56 -24.20 20.71
C HIS A 240 -45.79 -23.93 19.83
N GLN A 241 -46.68 -24.92 19.83
CA GLN A 241 -48.03 -24.87 19.29
C GLN A 241 -48.75 -23.64 19.85
N PHE A 242 -49.21 -22.76 18.96
CA PHE A 242 -50.30 -21.84 19.27
C PHE A 242 -51.60 -22.62 19.09
N GLN A 243 -52.32 -22.83 20.18
CA GLN A 243 -53.76 -23.07 20.20
C GLN A 243 -54.37 -22.21 21.30
#